data_AF-A0A424L1J4-F1
#
_entry.id   AF-A0A424L1J4-F1
#
_cell.length_a   1.000
_cell.length_b   1.000
_cell.length_c   1.000
_cell.angle_alpha   90.00
_cell.angle_beta   90.00
_cell.angle_gamma   90.00
#
_symmetry.space_group_name_H-M   'P 1'
#
loop_
_entity.id
_entity.type
_entity.pdbx_description
1 polymer ?
#
loop_
_entity_poly.entity_id
_entity_poly.type
_entity_poly.pdbx_seq_one_letter_code
_entity_poly.pdbx_strand_id
1 'polypeptide(L)'
;MKSAIGGTLSNIARDHGLSVSVVALAWVRKQPGIRVPIFGASSRTQLQELTRVTSVTLTAKDMATLDVAFSAWRMASFKEKAKTIVMGVLAK
;
A
#
# COMPACT_ATOMS: atom_id res chain seq x y z
N MET A 1 13.68 9.37 2.36
CA MET A 1 13.84 7.91 2.51
C MET A 1 12.66 7.22 1.86
N LYS A 2 12.86 6.38 0.83
CA LYS A 2 11.77 5.51 0.33
C LYS A 2 11.35 4.60 1.47
N SER A 3 10.07 4.60 1.83
CA SER A 3 9.55 3.73 2.89
C SER A 3 9.79 2.26 2.53
N ALA A 4 10.05 1.41 3.53
CA ALA A 4 10.31 -0.03 3.32
C ALA A 4 9.20 -0.72 2.50
N ILE A 5 7.96 -0.22 2.63
CA ILE A 5 6.82 -0.69 1.86
C ILE A 5 6.88 -0.33 0.37
N GLY A 6 7.43 0.84 0.02
CA GLY A 6 7.59 1.24 -1.37
C GLY A 6 8.53 0.31 -2.14
N GLY A 7 9.59 -0.18 -1.49
CA GLY A 7 10.48 -1.19 -2.06
C GLY A 7 9.77 -2.53 -2.32
N THR A 8 8.99 -2.99 -1.33
CA THR A 8 8.22 -4.24 -1.45
C THR A 8 7.21 -4.18 -2.59
N LEU A 9 6.44 -3.09 -2.68
CA LEU A 9 5.49 -2.86 -3.77
C LEU A 9 6.19 -2.79 -5.13
N SER A 10 7.35 -2.14 -5.21
CA SER A 10 8.11 -2.01 -6.47
C SER A 10 8.63 -3.36 -6.97
N ASN A 11 9.08 -4.24 -6.06
CA ASN A 11 9.55 -5.57 -6.42
C ASN A 11 8.41 -6.43 -6.97
N ILE A 12 7.28 -6.49 -6.26
CA ILE A 12 6.10 -7.25 -6.72
C ILE A 12 5.56 -6.68 -8.04
N ALA A 13 5.51 -5.35 -8.18
CA ALA A 13 5.09 -4.70 -9.41
C ALA A 13 5.97 -5.11 -10.61
N ARG A 14 7.29 -5.11 -10.42
CA ARG A 14 8.24 -5.57 -11.45
C ARG A 14 8.01 -7.04 -11.80
N ASP A 15 7.88 -7.91 -10.80
CA ASP A 15 7.75 -9.35 -11.01
C ASP A 15 6.45 -9.73 -11.74
N HIS A 16 5.39 -8.91 -11.61
CA HIS A 16 4.12 -9.08 -12.32
C HIS A 16 3.97 -8.24 -13.58
N GLY A 17 4.95 -7.38 -13.93
CA GLY A 17 4.84 -6.45 -15.06
C GLY A 17 3.71 -5.42 -14.90
N LEU A 18 3.44 -5.01 -13.66
CA LEU A 18 2.37 -4.06 -13.30
C LEU A 18 2.99 -2.77 -12.74
N SER A 19 2.20 -1.70 -12.62
CA SER A 19 2.62 -0.56 -11.81
C SER A 19 2.39 -0.80 -10.32
N VAL A 20 3.17 -0.07 -9.53
CA VAL A 20 3.03 0.01 -8.07
C VAL A 20 1.59 0.34 -7.66
N SER A 21 0.92 1.25 -8.37
CA SER A 21 -0.46 1.64 -8.09
C SER A 21 -1.44 0.48 -8.26
N VAL A 22 -1.28 -0.33 -9.32
CA VAL A 22 -2.13 -1.51 -9.56
C VAL A 22 -1.91 -2.56 -8.47
N VAL A 23 -0.65 -2.84 -8.09
CA VAL A 23 -0.34 -3.79 -7.01
C VAL A 23 -0.92 -3.33 -5.67
N ALA A 24 -0.74 -2.05 -5.33
CA ALA A 24 -1.27 -1.49 -4.10
C ALA A 24 -2.80 -1.58 -4.04
N LEU A 25 -3.50 -1.22 -5.11
CA LEU A 25 -4.96 -1.29 -5.17
C LEU A 25 -5.48 -2.74 -5.22
N ALA A 26 -4.76 -3.65 -5.87
CA ALA A 26 -5.09 -5.07 -5.86
C ALA A 26 -5.04 -5.64 -4.43
N TRP A 27 -4.06 -5.22 -3.63
CA TRP A 27 -3.98 -5.57 -2.21
C TRP A 27 -5.12 -4.95 -1.41
N VAL A 28 -5.40 -3.64 -1.57
CA VAL A 28 -6.51 -2.95 -0.88
C VAL A 28 -7.85 -3.63 -1.14
N ARG A 29 -8.14 -4.01 -2.38
CA ARG A 29 -9.38 -4.71 -2.77
C ARG A 29 -9.58 -6.04 -2.04
N LYS A 30 -8.50 -6.69 -1.60
CA LYS A 30 -8.53 -7.99 -0.91
C LYS A 30 -8.62 -7.85 0.62
N GLN A 31 -8.53 -6.64 1.16
CA GLN A 31 -8.59 -6.43 2.60
C GLN A 31 -10.01 -6.64 3.16
N PRO A 32 -10.13 -7.16 4.39
CA PRO A 32 -11.43 -7.34 5.04
C PRO A 32 -12.22 -6.03 5.10
N GLY A 33 -13.51 -6.10 4.76
CA GLY A 33 -14.42 -4.95 4.80
C GLY A 33 -14.34 -4.00 3.59
N ILE A 34 -13.43 -4.22 2.64
CA ILE A 34 -13.33 -3.41 1.42
C ILE A 34 -14.14 -4.06 0.30
N ARG A 35 -15.25 -3.43 -0.10
CA ARG A 35 -16.03 -3.86 -1.28
C ARG A 35 -15.45 -3.33 -2.59
N VAL A 36 -15.14 -2.04 -2.64
CA VAL A 36 -14.59 -1.36 -3.83
C VAL A 36 -13.62 -0.27 -3.39
N PRO A 37 -12.36 -0.28 -3.86
CA PRO A 37 -11.45 0.84 -3.64
C PRO A 37 -11.84 2.04 -4.51
N ILE A 38 -11.86 3.24 -3.91
CA ILE A 38 -12.06 4.52 -4.62
C ILE A 38 -10.70 5.18 -4.84
N PHE A 39 -10.40 5.57 -6.07
CA PHE A 39 -9.12 6.17 -6.45
C PHE A 39 -9.31 7.28 -7.48
N GLY A 40 -8.43 8.29 -7.42
CA GLY A 40 -8.34 9.35 -8.42
C GLY A 40 -7.26 9.05 -9.46
N ALA A 41 -7.48 9.51 -10.69
CA ALA A 41 -6.47 9.51 -11.74
C ALA A 41 -6.42 10.91 -12.38
N SER A 42 -5.22 11.47 -12.54
CA SER A 42 -5.03 12.80 -13.14
C SER A 42 -4.84 12.75 -14.66
N SER A 43 -4.76 11.56 -15.24
CA SER A 43 -4.62 11.35 -16.68
C SER A 43 -5.44 10.15 -17.15
N ARG A 44 -5.81 10.16 -18.44
CA ARG A 44 -6.49 9.02 -19.08
C ARG A 44 -5.63 7.75 -19.04
N THR A 45 -4.32 7.88 -19.24
CA THR A 45 -3.38 6.76 -19.18
C THR A 45 -3.38 6.09 -17.81
N GLN A 46 -3.32 6.88 -16.73
CA GLN A 46 -3.40 6.36 -15.37
C GLN A 46 -4.76 5.70 -15.12
N LEU A 47 -5.87 6.30 -15.58
CA LEU A 47 -7.19 5.71 -15.44
C LEU A 47 -7.28 4.35 -16.15
N GLN A 48 -6.82 4.27 -17.40
CA GLN A 48 -6.78 3.04 -18.19
C GLN A 48 -5.92 1.96 -17.51
N GLU A 49 -4.78 2.34 -16.97
CA GLU A 49 -3.92 1.43 -16.22
C GLU A 49 -4.61 0.86 -14.97
N LEU A 50 -5.28 1.72 -14.19
CA LEU A 50 -5.94 1.32 -12.96
C LEU A 50 -7.16 0.40 -13.19
N THR A 51 -7.73 0.35 -14.39
CA THR A 51 -8.78 -0.63 -14.72
C THR A 51 -8.31 -2.09 -14.55
N ARG A 52 -6.99 -2.34 -14.69
CA ARG A 52 -6.37 -3.66 -14.52
C ARG A 52 -6.49 -4.22 -13.10
N VAL A 53 -6.72 -3.38 -12.10
CA VAL A 53 -6.91 -3.81 -10.69
C VAL A 53 -8.02 -4.86 -10.55
N THR A 54 -9.03 -4.81 -11.43
CA THR A 54 -10.17 -5.74 -11.40
C THR A 54 -9.78 -7.16 -11.80
N SER A 55 -8.84 -7.31 -12.75
CA SER A 55 -8.41 -8.59 -13.33
C SER A 55 -7.12 -9.13 -12.74
N VAL A 56 -6.30 -8.29 -12.09
CA VAL A 56 -5.07 -8.72 -11.44
C VAL A 56 -5.34 -9.60 -10.24
N THR A 57 -4.64 -10.73 -10.18
CA THR A 57 -4.57 -11.62 -9.03
C THR A 57 -3.12 -11.77 -8.60
N LEU A 58 -2.79 -11.26 -7.42
CA LEU A 58 -1.48 -11.45 -6.80
C LEU A 58 -1.40 -12.86 -6.20
N THR A 59 -0.20 -13.44 -6.13
CA THR A 59 -0.03 -14.76 -5.53
C THR A 59 -0.26 -14.69 -4.02
N ALA A 60 -0.54 -15.85 -3.39
CA ALA A 60 -0.65 -15.92 -1.94
C ALA A 60 0.61 -15.44 -1.22
N LYS A 61 1.79 -15.70 -1.81
CA LYS A 61 3.08 -15.22 -1.32
C LYS A 61 3.18 -13.69 -1.37
N ASP A 62 2.77 -13.08 -2.47
CA ASP A 62 2.79 -11.62 -2.63
C ASP A 62 1.85 -10.95 -1.63
N MET A 63 0.64 -11.50 -1.49
CA MET A 63 -0.35 -11.02 -0.53
C MET A 63 0.20 -11.05 0.91
N ALA A 64 0.75 -12.18 1.34
CA ALA A 64 1.34 -12.32 2.67
C ALA A 64 2.52 -11.36 2.88
N THR A 65 3.36 -11.18 1.85
CA THR A 65 4.49 -10.25 1.90
C THR A 65 4.01 -8.81 2.07
N LEU A 66 2.96 -8.41 1.35
CA LEU A 66 2.35 -7.09 1.48
C LEU A 66 1.67 -6.90 2.84
N ASP A 67 0.96 -7.90 3.36
CA ASP A 67 0.33 -7.83 4.69
C ASP A 67 1.36 -7.55 5.78
N VAL A 68 2.50 -8.25 5.75
CA VAL A 68 3.62 -8.01 6.67
C VAL A 68 4.17 -6.60 6.51
N ALA A 69 4.42 -6.16 5.27
CA ALA A 69 4.96 -4.84 4.99
C ALA A 69 4.03 -3.70 5.44
N PHE A 70 2.73 -3.79 5.15
CA PHE A 70 1.72 -2.82 5.58
C PHE A 70 1.54 -2.81 7.10
N SER A 71 1.58 -3.98 7.76
CA SER A 71 1.49 -4.06 9.21
C SER A 71 2.71 -3.43 9.90
N ALA A 72 3.91 -3.75 9.44
CA ALA A 72 5.15 -3.17 9.97
C ALA A 72 5.18 -1.65 9.79
N TRP A 73 4.80 -1.16 8.61
CA TRP A 73 4.70 0.28 8.34
C TRP A 73 3.69 0.98 9.25
N ARG A 74 2.53 0.37 9.49
CA ARG A 74 1.49 0.91 10.39
C ARG A 74 2.01 1.05 11.82
N MET A 75 2.70 0.03 12.32
CA MET A 75 3.26 0.03 13.68
C MET A 75 4.36 1.07 13.85
N ALA A 76 5.27 1.18 12.87
CA ALA A 76 6.30 2.22 12.88
C ALA A 76 5.67 3.62 12.88
N SER A 77 4.68 3.85 12.00
CA SER A 77 3.99 5.14 11.90
C SER A 77 3.22 5.51 13.18
N PHE A 78 2.65 4.53 13.86
CA PHE A 78 1.97 4.73 15.14
C PHE A 78 2.96 5.10 16.26
N LYS A 79 4.08 4.37 16.39
CA LYS A 79 5.11 4.64 17.40
C LYS A 79 5.68 6.07 17.27
N GLU A 80 5.95 6.50 16.04
CA GLU A 80 6.43 7.87 15.79
C GLU A 80 5.42 8.92 16.23
N LYS A 81 4.13 8.76 15.86
CA LYS A 81 3.06 9.67 16.32
C LYS A 81 2.94 9.70 17.85
N ALA A 82 2.97 8.53 18.50
CA ALA A 82 2.88 8.43 19.96
C ALA A 82 4.05 9.15 20.65
N LYS A 83 5.27 8.99 20.15
CA LYS A 83 6.46 9.70 20.66
C LYS A 83 6.30 11.22 20.53
N THR A 84 5.82 11.71 19.39
CA THR A 84 5.56 13.15 19.20
C THR A 84 4.54 13.68 20.21
N ILE A 85 3.47 12.93 20.48
CA ILE A 85 2.45 13.34 21.46
C ILE A 85 3.04 13.39 22.87
N VAL A 86 3.74 12.33 23.31
CA VAL A 86 4.34 12.28 24.65
C VAL A 86 5.35 13.41 24.86
N MET A 87 6.23 13.65 23.90
CA MET A 87 7.19 14.75 24.00
C MET A 87 6.52 16.13 23.98
N GLY A 88 5.43 16.29 23.21
CA GLY A 88 4.65 17.53 23.20
C GLY A 88 3.87 17.80 24.49
N VAL A 89 3.52 16.75 25.24
CA VAL A 89 2.92 16.85 26.57
C VAL A 89 3.98 17.16 27.63
N LEU A 90 5.16 16.53 27.57
CA LEU A 90 6.26 16.75 28.52
C LEU A 90 6.95 18.11 28.37
N ALA A 91 6.83 18.75 27.20
CA ALA A 91 7.39 20.06 26.91
C ALA A 91 6.48 21.24 27.30
N LYS A 92 5.31 20.97 27.92
CA LYS A 92 4.38 21.96 28.47
C LYS A 92 4.31 21.82 29.97
#